data_AF-A0A7X2L508-F1
#
_entry.id   AF-A0A7X2L508-F1
#
_cell.length_a   1.000
_cell.length_b   1.000
_cell.length_c   1.000
_cell.angle_alpha   90.00
_cell.angle_beta   90.00
_cell.angle_gamma   90.00
#
_symmetry.space_group_name_H-M   'P 1'
#
loop_
_entity.id
_entity.type
_entity.pdbx_description
1 polymer ?
#
loop_
_entity_poly.entity_id
_entity_poly.type
_entity_poly.pdbx_seq_one_letter_code
_entity_poly.pdbx_strand_id
1 'polypeptide(L)'
;MQQWELLINIMQDKDENDAIRDDAIIDLYKFNNECVIKALIKESLDENNNDMLRASCGETLGQIWIENDNIDFETLIKLKGNTLDEVIGQIKHNREDWYKHYLSIINEDCNFI
;
A
#
# COMPACT_ATOMS: atom_id res chain seq x y z
N MET A 1 -3.81 -16.63 17.61
CA MET A 1 -3.83 -15.42 16.77
C MET A 1 -2.40 -15.08 16.45
N GLN A 2 -2.05 -15.05 15.17
CA GLN A 2 -0.73 -14.62 14.70
C GLN A 2 -0.62 -13.10 14.87
N GLN A 3 0.60 -12.56 14.98
CA GLN A 3 0.80 -11.13 15.25
C GLN A 3 0.17 -10.24 14.16
N TRP A 4 0.32 -10.60 12.89
CA TRP A 4 -0.27 -9.84 11.78
C TRP A 4 -1.81 -9.86 11.79
N GLU A 5 -2.45 -10.93 12.32
CA GLU A 5 -3.91 -10.96 12.47
C GLU A 5 -4.38 -9.90 13.48
N LEU A 6 -3.64 -9.74 14.59
CA LEU A 6 -3.93 -8.72 15.59
C LEU A 6 -3.78 -7.31 15.01
N LEU A 7 -2.70 -7.06 14.27
CA LEU A 7 -2.46 -5.76 13.64
C LEU A 7 -3.53 -5.42 12.59
N ILE A 8 -3.97 -6.39 11.79
CA ILE A 8 -5.11 -6.20 10.87
C ILE A 8 -6.38 -5.84 11.65
N ASN A 9 -6.66 -6.50 12.77
CA ASN A 9 -7.83 -6.19 13.59
C ASN A 9 -7.78 -4.77 14.14
N ILE A 10 -6.61 -4.32 14.62
CA ILE A 10 -6.41 -2.95 15.11
C ILE A 10 -6.60 -1.93 13.98
N MET A 11 -5.94 -2.14 12.83
CA MET A 11 -6.07 -1.29 11.65
C MET A 11 -7.54 -1.10 11.21
N GLN A 12 -8.35 -2.16 11.30
CA GLN A 12 -9.73 -2.17 10.84
C GLN A 12 -10.76 -1.72 11.90
N ASP A 13 -10.35 -1.55 13.15
CA ASP A 13 -11.23 -1.08 14.22
C ASP A 13 -11.51 0.42 14.05
N LYS A 14 -12.73 0.75 13.62
CA LYS A 14 -13.13 2.14 13.36
C LYS A 14 -13.40 2.94 14.64
N ASP A 15 -13.49 2.28 15.80
CA ASP A 15 -13.61 2.94 17.10
C ASP A 15 -12.22 3.21 17.72
N GLU A 16 -11.15 2.66 17.13
CA GLU A 16 -9.77 2.89 17.58
C GLU A 16 -9.22 4.23 17.10
N ASN A 17 -8.28 4.78 17.86
CA ASN A 17 -7.58 6.00 17.52
C ASN A 17 -6.80 5.86 16.21
N ASP A 18 -6.94 6.83 15.31
CA ASP A 18 -6.26 6.81 14.01
C ASP A 18 -4.73 6.71 14.12
N ALA A 19 -4.08 7.23 15.17
CA ALA A 19 -2.64 7.05 15.35
C ALA A 19 -2.26 5.61 15.74
N ILE A 20 -3.11 4.91 16.50
CA ILE A 20 -2.88 3.49 16.83
C ILE A 20 -3.13 2.61 15.60
N ARG A 21 -4.13 2.96 14.80
CA ARG A 21 -4.39 2.31 13.50
C ARG A 21 -3.22 2.53 12.54
N ASP A 22 -2.66 3.74 12.51
CA ASP A 22 -1.47 4.10 11.74
C ASP A 22 -0.25 3.27 12.15
N ASP A 23 0.06 3.21 13.45
CA ASP A 23 1.14 2.38 13.98
C ASP A 23 0.96 0.91 13.60
N ALA A 24 -0.28 0.40 13.65
CA ALA A 24 -0.60 -0.96 13.25
C ALA A 24 -0.38 -1.19 11.75
N ILE A 25 -0.74 -0.22 10.90
CA ILE A 25 -0.47 -0.26 9.46
C ILE A 25 1.03 -0.34 9.20
N ILE A 26 1.81 0.56 9.82
CA ILE A 26 3.26 0.59 9.63
C ILE A 26 3.86 -0.75 10.10
N ASP A 27 3.50 -1.25 11.28
CA ASP A 27 4.04 -2.50 11.80
C ASP A 27 3.73 -3.73 10.91
N LEU A 28 2.73 -3.67 10.04
CA LEU A 28 2.41 -4.73 9.08
C LEU A 28 3.50 -4.94 8.03
N TYR A 29 4.40 -3.97 7.77
CA TYR A 29 5.48 -4.13 6.77
C TYR A 29 6.36 -5.36 7.07
N LYS A 30 6.48 -5.74 8.35
CA LYS A 30 7.31 -6.85 8.84
C LYS A 30 6.82 -8.22 8.38
N PHE A 31 5.65 -8.30 7.77
CA PHE A 31 5.00 -9.55 7.41
C PHE A 31 4.82 -9.67 5.90
N ASN A 32 5.65 -10.50 5.27
CA ASN A 32 5.40 -10.97 3.90
C ASN A 32 4.27 -12.00 3.91
N ASN A 33 3.03 -11.53 3.92
CA ASN A 33 1.84 -12.37 3.96
C ASN A 33 0.77 -11.81 3.01
N GLU A 34 0.20 -12.67 2.16
CA GLU A 34 -0.82 -12.27 1.18
C GLU A 34 -2.08 -11.67 1.83
N CYS A 35 -2.49 -12.15 3.01
CA CYS A 35 -3.60 -11.57 3.76
C CYS A 35 -3.31 -10.15 4.23
N VAL A 36 -2.05 -9.86 4.60
CA VAL A 36 -1.62 -8.51 4.97
C VAL A 36 -1.71 -7.57 3.77
N ILE A 37 -1.17 -7.98 2.63
CA ILE A 37 -1.24 -7.20 1.38
C ILE A 37 -2.69 -6.91 1.00
N LYS A 38 -3.57 -7.93 1.02
CA LYS A 38 -5.00 -7.76 0.72
C LYS A 38 -5.70 -6.81 1.69
N ALA A 39 -5.36 -6.88 2.98
CA ALA A 39 -5.95 -6.02 3.99
C ALA A 39 -5.51 -4.56 3.79
N LEU A 40 -4.22 -4.31 3.54
CA LEU A 40 -3.68 -2.98 3.25
C LEU A 40 -4.31 -2.38 1.98
N ILE A 41 -4.44 -3.16 0.90
CA ILE A 41 -5.11 -2.70 -0.33
C ILE A 41 -6.55 -2.29 -0.01
N LYS A 42 -7.31 -3.15 0.67
CA LYS A 42 -8.70 -2.85 1.04
C LYS A 42 -8.80 -1.58 1.88
N GLU A 43 -7.96 -1.44 2.90
CA GLU A 43 -7.97 -0.28 3.80
C GLU A 43 -7.57 1.01 3.07
N SER A 44 -6.62 0.92 2.14
CA SER A 44 -6.16 2.05 1.32
C SER A 44 -7.20 2.58 0.34
N LEU A 45 -8.17 1.74 -0.03
CA LEU A 45 -9.26 2.07 -0.95
C LEU A 45 -10.56 2.45 -0.21
N ASP A 46 -10.59 2.37 1.13
CA ASP A 46 -11.76 2.74 1.91
C ASP A 46 -11.89 4.28 1.99
N GLU A 47 -12.94 4.80 1.34
CA GLU A 47 -13.20 6.22 1.25
C GLU A 47 -13.51 6.89 2.62
N ASN A 48 -13.79 6.11 3.65
CA ASN A 48 -14.03 6.62 5.00
C ASN A 48 -12.73 6.81 5.81
N ASN A 49 -11.62 6.25 5.35
CA ASN A 49 -10.32 6.48 5.99
C ASN A 49 -9.78 7.86 5.64
N ASN A 50 -9.15 8.48 6.63
CA ASN A 50 -8.45 9.74 6.45
C ASN A 50 -7.19 9.55 5.56
N ASP A 51 -6.64 10.67 5.10
CA ASP A 51 -5.49 10.70 4.20
C ASP A 51 -4.22 10.08 4.80
N MET A 52 -4.02 10.21 6.12
CA MET A 52 -2.87 9.65 6.83
C MET A 52 -2.88 8.12 6.79
N LEU A 53 -4.00 7.48 7.13
CA LEU A 53 -4.12 6.02 7.10
C LEU A 53 -3.93 5.46 5.69
N ARG A 54 -4.46 6.15 4.67
CA ARG A 54 -4.26 5.77 3.26
C ARG A 54 -2.82 5.91 2.81
N ALA A 55 -2.17 7.02 3.19
CA ALA A 55 -0.74 7.25 2.94
C ALA A 55 0.10 6.12 3.55
N SER A 56 -0.11 5.80 4.83
CA SER A 56 0.62 4.74 5.54
C SER A 56 0.38 3.36 4.95
N CYS A 57 -0.84 3.08 4.45
CA CYS A 57 -1.09 1.85 3.69
C CYS A 57 -0.24 1.80 2.43
N GLY A 58 -0.14 2.93 1.71
CA GLY A 58 0.69 3.05 0.52
C GLY A 58 2.18 2.87 0.81
N GLU A 59 2.71 3.55 1.82
CA GLU A 59 4.11 3.38 2.26
C GLU A 59 4.41 1.92 2.59
N THR A 60 3.55 1.31 3.42
CA THR A 60 3.70 -0.08 3.87
C THR A 60 3.63 -1.07 2.70
N LEU A 61 2.70 -0.88 1.76
CA LEU A 61 2.61 -1.71 0.55
C LEU A 61 3.88 -1.61 -0.29
N GLY A 62 4.37 -0.40 -0.51
CA GLY A 62 5.62 -0.17 -1.25
C GLY A 62 6.79 -0.90 -0.61
N GLN A 63 6.95 -0.78 0.72
CA GLN A 63 7.99 -1.48 1.48
C GLN A 63 7.88 -3.00 1.36
N ILE A 64 6.68 -3.56 1.53
CA ILE A 64 6.46 -5.02 1.39
C ILE A 64 6.85 -5.49 -0.01
N TRP A 65 6.44 -4.79 -1.07
CA TRP A 65 6.80 -5.19 -2.42
C TRP A 65 8.31 -5.13 -2.66
N ILE A 66 8.98 -4.06 -2.21
CA ILE A 66 10.42 -3.88 -2.35
C ILE A 66 11.20 -4.98 -1.61
N GLU A 67 10.88 -5.23 -0.33
CA GLU A 67 11.56 -6.24 0.49
C GLU A 67 11.38 -7.66 -0.07
N ASN A 68 10.27 -7.91 -0.75
CA ASN A 68 9.98 -9.21 -1.36
C ASN A 68 10.43 -9.33 -2.82
N ASP A 69 11.04 -8.29 -3.40
CA ASP A 69 11.39 -8.19 -4.83
C ASP A 69 10.23 -8.61 -5.75
N ASN A 70 9.00 -8.27 -5.35
CA ASN A 70 7.79 -8.67 -6.06
C ASN A 70 6.72 -7.59 -5.95
N ILE A 71 6.44 -6.95 -7.08
CA ILE A 71 5.46 -5.87 -7.20
C ILE A 71 4.24 -6.33 -7.99
N ASP A 72 3.06 -5.96 -7.50
CA ASP A 72 1.79 -6.15 -8.22
C ASP A 72 1.44 -4.88 -9.00
N PHE A 73 1.90 -4.82 -10.25
CA PHE A 73 1.62 -3.67 -11.14
C PHE A 73 0.12 -3.52 -11.45
N GLU A 74 -0.65 -4.61 -11.51
CA GLU A 74 -2.09 -4.53 -11.78
C GLU A 74 -2.86 -3.87 -10.63
N THR A 75 -2.41 -4.11 -9.40
CA THR A 75 -2.93 -3.40 -8.23
C THR A 75 -2.43 -1.96 -8.22
N LEU A 76 -1.13 -1.73 -8.45
CA LEU A 76 -0.53 -0.39 -8.41
C LEU A 76 -1.27 0.62 -9.30
N ILE A 77 -1.59 0.26 -10.55
CA ILE A 77 -2.29 1.17 -11.47
C ILE A 77 -3.72 1.52 -11.05
N LYS A 78 -4.31 0.75 -10.10
CA LYS A 78 -5.65 1.00 -9.57
C LYS A 78 -5.63 1.90 -8.32
N LEU A 79 -4.47 2.02 -7.65
CA LEU A 79 -4.30 2.90 -6.50
C LEU A 79 -4.43 4.37 -6.92
N LYS A 80 -4.86 5.23 -5.99
CA LYS A 80 -5.11 6.65 -6.26
C LYS A 80 -4.79 7.50 -5.03
N GLY A 81 -4.64 8.81 -5.24
CA GLY A 81 -4.41 9.79 -4.18
C GLY A 81 -3.19 9.45 -3.33
N ASN A 82 -3.26 9.74 -2.04
CA ASN A 82 -2.16 9.57 -1.09
C ASN A 82 -1.58 8.14 -1.07
N THR A 83 -2.42 7.12 -1.23
CA THR A 83 -1.94 5.73 -1.32
C THR A 83 -0.98 5.56 -2.49
N LEU A 84 -1.38 6.01 -3.69
CA LEU A 84 -0.53 5.90 -4.89
C LEU A 84 0.73 6.74 -4.75
N ASP A 85 0.60 7.97 -4.24
CA ASP A 85 1.71 8.90 -4.07
C ASP A 85 2.82 8.30 -3.20
N GLU A 86 2.46 7.68 -2.06
CA GLU A 86 3.42 7.05 -1.17
C GLU A 86 4.05 5.80 -1.77
N VAL A 87 3.25 4.91 -2.39
CA VAL A 87 3.79 3.70 -3.05
C VAL A 87 4.79 4.09 -4.14
N ILE A 88 4.44 5.07 -4.98
CA ILE A 88 5.32 5.55 -6.05
C ILE A 88 6.55 6.25 -5.49
N GLY A 89 6.41 6.99 -4.38
CA GLY A 89 7.55 7.56 -3.66
C GLY A 89 8.56 6.51 -3.24
N GLN A 90 8.09 5.44 -2.60
CA GLN A 90 8.92 4.30 -2.18
C GLN A 90 9.58 3.61 -3.38
N ILE A 91 8.82 3.31 -4.43
CA ILE A 91 9.34 2.63 -5.62
C ILE A 91 10.37 3.51 -6.34
N LYS A 92 10.09 4.80 -6.54
CA LYS A 92 11.01 5.73 -7.21
C LYS A 92 12.33 5.87 -6.46
N HIS A 93 12.29 5.84 -5.12
CA HIS A 93 13.50 5.95 -4.30
C HIS A 93 14.34 4.66 -4.30
N ASN A 94 13.68 3.50 -4.22
CA ASN A 94 14.37 2.23 -3.96
C ASN A 94 14.52 1.33 -5.20
N ARG A 95 13.63 1.46 -6.19
CA ARG A 95 13.50 0.59 -7.38
C ARG A 95 13.16 1.40 -8.64
N GLU A 96 14.15 2.16 -9.12
CA GLU A 96 14.00 3.00 -10.31
C GLU A 96 13.59 2.20 -11.57
N ASP A 97 14.00 0.93 -11.66
CA ASP A 97 13.59 -0.01 -12.71
C ASP A 97 12.08 -0.25 -12.70
N TRP A 98 11.50 -0.51 -11.53
CA TRP A 98 10.05 -0.67 -11.37
C TRP A 98 9.30 0.64 -11.66
N TYR A 99 9.85 1.77 -11.22
CA TYR A 99 9.23 3.07 -11.51
C TYR A 99 9.19 3.36 -13.01
N LYS A 100 10.26 3.07 -13.75
CA LYS A 100 10.30 3.20 -15.22
C LYS A 100 9.28 2.28 -15.89
N HIS A 101 9.12 1.06 -15.40
CA HIS A 101 8.12 0.13 -15.93
C HIS A 101 6.68 0.59 -15.64
N TYR A 102 6.42 1.08 -14.44
CA TYR A 102 5.14 1.70 -14.11
C TYR A 102 4.82 2.85 -15.08
N LEU A 103 5.79 3.74 -15.34
CA LEU A 103 5.63 4.81 -16.33
C LEU A 103 5.36 4.29 -17.74
N SER A 104 5.98 3.19 -18.18
CA SER A 104 5.67 2.64 -19.51
C SER A 104 4.23 2.14 -19.58
N ILE A 105 3.75 1.43 -18.54
CA ILE A 105 2.37 0.92 -18.49
C ILE A 105 1.36 2.07 -18.61
N ILE A 106 1.47 3.09 -17.75
CA ILE A 106 0.46 4.17 -17.73
C ILE A 106 0.52 5.09 -18.95
N ASN A 107 1.66 5.13 -19.67
CA ASN A 107 1.79 5.89 -20.92
C ASN A 107 1.28 5.09 -22.13
N GLU A 108 1.32 3.76 -22.09
CA GLU A 108 0.74 2.89 -23.12
C GLU A 108 -0.80 2.92 -23.09
N ASP A 109 -1.41 3.00 -21.89
CA ASP A 109 -2.86 3.12 -21.73
C ASP A 109 -3.45 4.43 -22.32
N CYS A 110 -2.63 5.47 -22.53
CA CYS A 110 -3.05 6.72 -23.18
C CYS A 110 -3.13 6.64 -24.72
N ASN A 111 -2.69 5.55 -25.36
CA ASN A 111 -2.66 5.44 -26.83
C ASN A 111 -3.96 4.88 -27.44
N PHE A 112 -5.04 4.72 -26.66
CA PHE A 112 -6.32 4.18 -27.12
C PHE A 112 -7.50 5.19 -27.09
N ILE A 113 -7.23 6.50 -27.06
CA ILE A 113 -8.26 7.56 -27.13
C ILE A 113 -8.20 8.30 -28.47
#